data_AF-A0A958RKY4-F1
#
_entry.id   AF-A0A958RKY4-F1
#
_cell.length_a   1.000
_cell.length_b   1.000
_cell.length_c   1.000
_cell.angle_alpha   90.00
_cell.angle_beta   90.00
_cell.angle_gamma   90.00
#
_symmetry.space_group_name_H-M   'P 1'
#
loop_
_entity.id
_entity.type
_entity.pdbx_description
1 polymer ?
#
loop_
_entity_poly.entity_id
_entity_poly.type
_entity_poly.pdbx_seq_one_letter_code
_entity_poly.pdbx_strand_id
1 'polypeptide(L)'
;MYPAIHLTEDVALPTYLLAISLVYCLALFWVVHRAERFEFSRVLALDVALVIMVAGFIGARLFHVLYEMPDYYLANPLDIFRVWQGGFVFYGGALTAFFSAVFYLKRKGESWKRWADFYAPVGAFGYGLGRIACLL
;
A
#
# COMPACT_ATOMS: atom_id res chain seq x y z
N MET A 1 -10.06 -22.98 -1.08
CA MET A 1 -9.12 -21.87 -1.32
C MET A 1 -7.72 -22.42 -1.11
N TYR A 2 -6.81 -22.22 -2.07
CA TYR A 2 -5.41 -22.64 -1.92
C TYR A 2 -4.67 -21.46 -1.28
N PRO A 3 -4.37 -21.51 0.04
CA PRO A 3 -3.80 -20.37 0.76
C PRO A 3 -2.37 -20.05 0.28
N ALA A 4 -1.69 -21.03 -0.30
CA ALA A 4 -0.39 -20.85 -0.91
C ALA A 4 -0.25 -21.68 -2.20
N ILE A 5 0.47 -21.12 -3.16
CA ILE A 5 0.93 -21.79 -4.37
C ILE A 5 2.32 -22.34 -4.05
N HIS A 6 2.44 -23.67 -4.00
CA HIS A 6 3.73 -24.33 -3.83
C HIS A 6 4.47 -24.35 -5.17
N LEU A 7 5.55 -23.57 -5.27
CA LEU A 7 6.44 -23.59 -6.43
C LEU A 7 7.50 -24.70 -6.30
N THR A 8 7.84 -25.08 -5.07
CA THR A 8 8.80 -26.14 -4.69
C THR A 8 8.40 -26.65 -3.30
N GLU A 9 8.93 -27.80 -2.85
CA GLU A 9 8.68 -28.36 -1.51
C GLU A 9 8.92 -27.33 -0.38
N ASP A 10 9.92 -26.46 -0.54
CA ASP A 10 10.30 -25.44 0.47
C ASP A 10 9.75 -24.03 0.20
N VAL A 11 9.17 -23.78 -0.99
CA VAL A 11 8.77 -22.43 -1.42
C VAL A 11 7.27 -22.38 -1.68
N ALA A 12 6.56 -21.82 -0.71
CA ALA A 12 5.13 -21.54 -0.79
C ALA A 12 4.92 -20.03 -0.95
N LEU A 13 4.29 -19.61 -2.04
CA LEU A 13 3.87 -18.22 -2.25
C LEU A 13 2.43 -18.04 -1.76
N PRO A 14 2.18 -17.17 -0.77
CA PRO A 14 0.81 -16.86 -0.35
C PRO A 14 0.00 -16.30 -1.53
N THR A 15 -1.12 -16.94 -1.84
CA THR A 15 -1.98 -16.55 -2.98
C THR A 15 -2.48 -15.13 -2.84
N TYR A 16 -2.73 -14.69 -1.60
CA TYR A 16 -3.06 -13.32 -1.25
C TYR A 16 -2.00 -12.29 -1.67
N LEU A 17 -0.72 -12.59 -1.49
CA LEU A 17 0.37 -11.67 -1.88
C LEU A 17 0.45 -11.51 -3.40
N LEU A 18 0.26 -12.62 -4.13
CA LEU A 18 0.19 -12.59 -5.59
C LEU A 18 -1.00 -11.75 -6.07
N ALA A 19 -2.18 -11.97 -5.47
CA ALA A 19 -3.39 -11.24 -5.81
C ALA A 19 -3.24 -9.73 -5.55
N ILE A 20 -2.74 -9.33 -4.38
CA ILE A 20 -2.51 -7.91 -4.07
C ILE A 20 -1.47 -7.27 -5.00
N SER A 21 -0.40 -7.99 -5.32
CA SER A 21 0.63 -7.49 -6.25
C SER A 21 0.02 -7.21 -7.62
N LEU A 22 -0.84 -8.12 -8.11
CA LEU A 22 -1.57 -7.93 -9.36
C LEU A 22 -2.53 -6.72 -9.29
N VAL A 23 -3.30 -6.59 -8.22
CA VAL A 23 -4.19 -5.44 -8.00
C VAL A 23 -3.41 -4.13 -8.02
N TYR A 24 -2.25 -4.09 -7.37
CA TYR A 24 -1.39 -2.91 -7.36
C TYR A 24 -0.84 -2.57 -8.75
N CYS A 25 -0.37 -3.57 -9.51
CA CYS A 25 0.05 -3.38 -10.91
C CYS A 25 -1.09 -2.82 -11.78
N LEU A 26 -2.31 -3.36 -11.63
CA LEU A 26 -3.50 -2.86 -12.35
C LEU A 26 -3.86 -1.44 -11.93
N ALA A 27 -3.75 -1.11 -10.64
CA ALA A 27 -3.98 0.24 -10.13
C ALA A 27 -2.97 1.24 -10.69
N LEU A 28 -1.68 0.89 -10.72
CA LEU A 28 -0.63 1.73 -11.32
C LEU A 28 -0.86 1.93 -12.82
N PHE A 29 -1.15 0.85 -13.54
CA PHE A 29 -1.51 0.92 -14.96
C PHE A 29 -2.69 1.87 -15.17
N TRP A 30 -3.75 1.75 -14.38
CA TRP A 30 -4.91 2.61 -14.47
C TRP A 30 -4.59 4.08 -14.15
N VAL A 31 -3.78 4.34 -13.12
CA VAL A 31 -3.33 5.70 -12.75
C VAL A 31 -2.60 6.37 -13.91
N VAL A 32 -1.66 5.69 -14.55
CA VAL A 32 -0.89 6.25 -15.67
C VAL A 32 -1.81 6.60 -16.84
N HIS A 33 -2.68 5.68 -17.24
CA HIS A 33 -3.63 5.90 -18.34
C HIS A 33 -4.67 6.97 -18.02
N ARG A 34 -5.06 7.09 -16.74
CA ARG A 34 -5.97 8.13 -16.27
C ARG A 34 -5.29 9.50 -16.28
N ALA A 35 -4.01 9.59 -15.90
CA ALA A 35 -3.28 10.86 -15.87
C ALA A 35 -3.27 11.54 -17.25
N GLU A 36 -3.16 10.75 -18.32
CA GLU A 36 -3.26 11.23 -19.72
C GLU A 36 -4.57 11.92 -20.05
N ARG A 37 -5.68 11.41 -19.52
CA ARG A 37 -7.02 11.92 -19.85
C ARG A 37 -7.41 13.15 -19.04
N PHE A 38 -6.74 13.40 -17.92
CA PHE A 38 -7.10 14.43 -16.96
C PHE A 38 -6.02 15.52 -16.81
N GLU A 39 -5.11 15.63 -17.80
CA GLU A 39 -4.03 16.62 -17.85
C GLU A 39 -3.09 16.60 -16.62
N PHE A 40 -2.94 15.44 -15.98
CA PHE A 40 -2.00 15.26 -14.88
C PHE A 40 -0.66 14.74 -15.42
N SER A 41 0.44 15.13 -14.77
CA SER A 41 1.75 14.56 -15.06
C SER A 41 1.78 13.07 -14.71
N ARG A 42 2.06 12.21 -15.69
CA ARG A 42 2.22 10.75 -15.49
C ARG A 42 3.32 10.46 -14.47
N VAL A 43 4.43 11.19 -14.55
CA VAL A 43 5.57 11.03 -13.65
C VAL A 43 5.15 11.35 -12.22
N LEU A 44 4.47 12.47 -12.02
CA LEU A 44 4.00 12.83 -10.69
C LEU A 44 2.94 11.86 -10.15
N ALA A 45 2.08 11.33 -11.02
CA ALA A 45 1.09 10.32 -10.65
C ALA A 45 1.75 8.99 -10.23
N LEU A 46 2.85 8.60 -10.87
CA LEU A 46 3.63 7.44 -10.43
C LEU A 46 4.37 7.74 -9.12
N ASP A 47 5.02 8.89 -9.01
CA ASP A 47 5.74 9.29 -7.80
C ASP A 47 4.83 9.28 -6.57
N VAL A 48 3.63 9.87 -6.68
CA VAL A 48 2.66 9.92 -5.56
C VAL A 48 2.20 8.51 -5.20
N ALA A 49 1.92 7.65 -6.19
CA ALA A 49 1.52 6.26 -5.92
C ALA A 49 2.62 5.48 -5.19
N LEU A 50 3.89 5.65 -5.59
CA LEU A 50 5.03 5.03 -4.93
C LEU A 50 5.24 5.58 -3.50
N VAL A 51 5.09 6.88 -3.31
CA VAL A 51 5.15 7.52 -1.97
C VAL A 51 4.06 6.95 -1.06
N ILE A 52 2.82 6.81 -1.56
CA ILE A 52 1.70 6.20 -0.82
C ILE A 52 2.04 4.76 -0.45
N MET A 53 2.54 3.95 -1.40
CA MET A 53 2.89 2.55 -1.16
C MET A 53 3.96 2.40 -0.06
N VAL A 54 5.06 3.14 -0.17
CA VAL A 54 6.18 3.05 0.78
C VAL A 54 5.76 3.59 2.15
N ALA A 55 5.15 4.76 2.21
CA ALA A 55 4.71 5.36 3.47
C ALA A 55 3.62 4.53 4.15
N GLY A 56 2.70 3.96 3.37
CA GLY A 56 1.65 3.09 3.86
C GLY A 56 2.20 1.79 4.44
N PHE A 57 3.16 1.15 3.75
CA PHE A 57 3.82 -0.05 4.26
C PHE A 57 4.57 0.20 5.58
N ILE A 58 5.35 1.28 5.63
CA ILE A 58 6.10 1.68 6.84
C ILE A 58 5.13 2.03 7.98
N GLY A 59 4.08 2.81 7.70
CA GLY A 59 3.11 3.22 8.70
C GLY A 59 2.28 2.07 9.25
N ALA A 60 1.90 1.13 8.39
CA ALA A 60 1.17 -0.06 8.82
C ALA A 60 2.01 -0.92 9.77
N ARG A 61 3.32 -1.05 9.51
CA ARG A 61 4.25 -1.77 10.39
C ARG A 61 4.47 -1.02 11.70
N LEU A 62 4.72 0.29 11.63
CA LEU A 62 4.97 1.11 12.81
C LEU A 62 3.77 1.12 13.77
N PHE A 63 2.55 1.24 13.23
CA PHE A 63 1.35 1.18 14.06
C PHE A 63 1.13 -0.20 14.67
N HIS A 64 1.42 -1.29 13.96
CA HIS A 64 1.37 -2.63 14.56
C HIS A 64 2.31 -2.74 15.76
N VAL A 65 3.55 -2.25 15.61
CA VAL A 65 4.56 -2.24 16.68
C VAL A 65 4.11 -1.41 17.88
N LEU A 66 3.56 -0.22 17.65
CA LEU A 66 3.18 0.71 18.71
C LEU A 66 1.87 0.34 19.41
N TYR A 67 0.92 -0.24 18.68
CA TYR A 67 -0.45 -0.43 19.19
C TYR A 67 -0.76 -1.86 19.61
N GLU A 68 -0.27 -2.88 18.87
CA GLU A 68 -0.67 -4.27 19.15
C GLU A 68 0.28 -4.98 20.12
N MET A 69 1.60 -4.77 20.03
CA MET A 69 2.58 -5.47 20.89
C MET A 69 3.75 -4.59 21.35
N PRO A 70 3.49 -3.44 22.00
CA PRO A 70 4.55 -2.49 22.38
C PRO A 70 5.61 -3.14 23.29
N ASP A 71 5.20 -3.91 24.30
CA ASP A 71 6.11 -4.53 25.27
C ASP A 71 7.06 -5.56 24.62
N TYR A 72 6.55 -6.32 23.63
CA TYR A 72 7.34 -7.32 22.90
C TYR A 72 8.45 -6.65 22.08
N TYR A 73 8.12 -5.60 21.34
CA TYR A 73 9.08 -4.91 20.47
C TYR A 73 10.05 -4.02 21.27
N LEU A 74 9.68 -3.55 22.46
CA LEU A 74 10.61 -2.92 23.39
C LEU A 74 11.68 -3.90 23.89
N ALA A 75 11.29 -5.16 24.15
CA ALA A 75 12.22 -6.21 24.53
C ALA A 75 13.07 -6.72 23.34
N ASN A 76 12.53 -6.69 22.12
CA ASN A 76 13.18 -7.18 20.90
C ASN A 76 13.10 -6.16 19.74
N PRO A 77 13.85 -5.04 19.79
CA PRO A 77 13.72 -3.96 18.82
C PRO A 77 14.08 -4.35 17.38
N LEU A 78 14.92 -5.38 17.19
CA LEU A 78 15.28 -5.88 15.86
C LEU A 78 14.09 -6.56 15.14
N ASP A 79 13.08 -7.02 15.88
CA ASP A 79 11.93 -7.72 15.31
C ASP A 79 10.99 -6.77 14.55
N ILE A 80 11.14 -5.46 14.76
CA ILE A 80 10.43 -4.43 14.00
C ILE A 80 10.68 -4.60 12.49
N PHE A 81 11.90 -4.98 12.09
CA PHE A 81 12.29 -5.15 10.69
C PHE A 81 11.87 -6.50 10.08
N ARG A 82 11.38 -7.46 10.89
CA ARG A 82 10.96 -8.79 10.44
C ARG A 82 9.58 -8.77 9.79
N VAL A 83 9.45 -8.01 8.71
CA VAL A 83 8.18 -7.79 7.98
C VAL A 83 7.57 -9.06 7.37
N TRP A 84 8.39 -10.10 7.15
CA TRP A 84 7.94 -11.40 6.64
C TRP A 84 7.19 -12.23 7.68
N GLN A 85 7.25 -11.90 8.97
CA GLN A 85 6.43 -12.54 10.00
C GLN A 85 4.98 -12.00 10.03
N GLY A 86 4.65 -11.06 9.13
CA GLY A 86 3.36 -10.38 9.13
C GLY A 86 3.31 -9.25 10.16
N GLY A 87 2.10 -8.86 10.56
CA GLY A 87 1.90 -7.77 11.53
C GLY A 87 1.86 -6.39 10.87
N PHE A 88 0.68 -6.04 10.36
CA PHE A 88 0.40 -4.76 9.70
C PHE A 88 -0.98 -4.26 10.11
N VAL A 89 -1.06 -3.00 10.53
CA VAL A 89 -2.33 -2.36 10.88
C VAL A 89 -2.77 -1.43 9.74
N PHE A 90 -3.95 -1.69 9.18
CA PHE A 90 -4.50 -0.90 8.07
C PHE A 90 -4.57 0.60 8.39
N TYR A 91 -5.06 0.96 9.58
CA TYR A 91 -5.21 2.36 9.98
C TYR A 91 -3.88 3.13 9.94
N GLY A 92 -2.79 2.50 10.37
CA GLY A 92 -1.47 3.10 10.32
C GLY A 92 -1.01 3.36 8.90
N GLY A 93 -1.21 2.39 8.01
CA GLY A 93 -0.86 2.57 6.60
C GLY A 93 -1.72 3.60 5.89
N ALA A 94 -3.03 3.64 6.15
CA ALA A 94 -3.93 4.62 5.55
C ALA A 94 -3.57 6.05 5.99
N LEU A 95 -3.28 6.24 7.29
CA LEU A 95 -2.96 7.55 7.85
C LEU A 95 -1.64 8.08 7.30
N THR A 96 -0.58 7.28 7.32
CA THR A 96 0.74 7.70 6.83
C THR A 96 0.73 7.93 5.33
N ALA A 97 0.08 7.06 4.55
CA ALA A 97 -0.05 7.22 3.10
C ALA A 97 -0.78 8.52 2.73
N PHE A 98 -1.85 8.86 3.45
CA PHE A 98 -2.58 10.11 3.22
C PHE A 98 -1.69 11.33 3.50
N PHE A 99 -1.07 11.40 4.69
CA PHE A 99 -0.26 12.56 5.05
C PHE A 99 1.00 12.70 4.20
N SER A 100 1.66 11.59 3.83
CA SER A 100 2.83 11.61 2.95
C SER A 100 2.48 12.09 1.54
N ALA A 101 1.33 11.66 1.00
CA ALA A 101 0.85 12.13 -0.30
C ALA A 101 0.54 13.63 -0.28
N VAL A 102 -0.21 14.10 0.72
CA VAL A 102 -0.54 15.53 0.88
C VAL A 102 0.73 16.35 1.01
N PHE A 103 1.70 15.90 1.82
CA PHE A 103 2.97 16.59 2.00
C PHE A 103 3.80 16.63 0.71
N TYR A 104 3.91 15.50 0.00
CA TYR A 104 4.65 15.41 -1.25
C TYR A 104 4.05 16.31 -2.33
N LEU A 105 2.73 16.30 -2.48
CA LEU A 105 2.01 17.15 -3.44
C LEU A 105 2.16 18.64 -3.11
N LYS A 106 2.02 19.02 -1.84
CA LYS A 106 2.27 20.42 -1.41
C LYS A 106 3.68 20.87 -1.74
N ARG A 107 4.69 20.01 -1.54
CA ARG A 107 6.08 20.31 -1.92
C ARG A 107 6.29 20.48 -3.42
N LYS A 108 5.46 19.85 -4.24
CA LYS A 108 5.47 19.98 -5.70
C LYS A 108 4.61 21.15 -6.21
N GLY A 109 4.01 21.94 -5.31
CA GLY A 109 3.14 23.07 -5.68
C GLY A 109 1.75 22.66 -6.17
N GLU A 110 1.35 21.43 -5.89
CA GLU A 110 0.15 20.80 -6.45
C GLU A 110 -1.02 20.79 -5.47
N SER A 111 -2.24 20.88 -6.01
CA SER A 111 -3.46 20.88 -5.19
C SER A 111 -3.81 19.46 -4.75
N TRP A 112 -3.55 19.14 -3.47
CA TRP A 112 -3.83 17.81 -2.92
C TRP A 112 -5.29 17.35 -3.09
N LYS A 113 -6.25 18.29 -3.13
CA LYS A 113 -7.68 17.98 -3.32
C LYS A 113 -7.94 17.41 -4.73
N ARG A 114 -7.36 18.05 -5.76
CA ARG A 114 -7.48 17.59 -7.16
C ARG A 114 -6.88 16.19 -7.32
N TRP A 115 -5.74 15.95 -6.68
CA TRP A 115 -5.10 14.65 -6.68
C TRP A 115 -5.88 13.60 -5.88
N ALA A 116 -6.51 13.98 -4.76
CA ALA A 116 -7.39 13.09 -4.02
C ALA A 116 -8.59 12.64 -4.87
N ASP A 117 -9.25 13.55 -5.58
CA ASP A 117 -10.34 13.23 -6.51
C ASP A 117 -9.87 12.34 -7.67
N PHE A 118 -8.65 12.58 -8.17
CA PHE A 118 -8.04 11.78 -9.21
C PHE A 118 -7.79 10.32 -8.76
N TYR A 119 -7.26 10.12 -7.55
CA TYR A 119 -6.97 8.79 -6.99
C TYR A 119 -8.18 8.07 -6.38
N ALA A 120 -9.22 8.79 -5.94
CA ALA A 120 -10.39 8.20 -5.29
C ALA A 120 -10.98 6.96 -5.99
N PRO A 121 -11.24 6.97 -7.31
CA PRO A 121 -11.78 5.78 -8.00
C PRO A 121 -10.78 4.61 -8.03
N VAL A 122 -9.48 4.91 -8.16
CA VAL A 122 -8.42 3.88 -8.15
C VAL A 122 -8.29 3.28 -6.76
N GLY A 123 -8.34 4.11 -5.72
CA GLY A 123 -8.31 3.66 -4.32
C GLY A 123 -9.50 2.78 -3.97
N ALA A 124 -10.71 3.15 -4.40
CA ALA A 124 -11.91 2.34 -4.21
C ALA A 124 -11.81 0.97 -4.91
N PHE A 125 -11.29 0.94 -6.14
CA PHE A 125 -11.05 -0.29 -6.87
C PHE A 125 -9.99 -1.17 -6.21
N GLY A 126 -8.86 -0.58 -5.79
CA GLY A 126 -7.81 -1.30 -5.07
C GLY A 126 -8.30 -1.90 -3.76
N TYR A 127 -9.10 -1.14 -3.00
CA TYR A 127 -9.72 -1.65 -1.77
C TYR A 127 -10.70 -2.79 -2.05
N GLY A 128 -11.60 -2.62 -3.03
CA GLY A 128 -12.57 -3.65 -3.41
C GLY A 128 -11.91 -4.97 -3.84
N LEU A 129 -10.93 -4.90 -4.75
CA LEU A 129 -10.18 -6.10 -5.16
C LEU A 129 -9.31 -6.67 -4.04
N GLY A 130 -8.74 -5.82 -3.20
CA GLY A 130 -8.01 -6.27 -2.01
C GLY A 130 -8.88 -7.09 -1.05
N ARG A 131 -10.16 -6.70 -0.88
CA ARG A 131 -11.12 -7.48 -0.09
C ARG A 131 -11.48 -8.81 -0.74
N ILE A 132 -11.58 -8.86 -2.07
CA ILE A 132 -11.79 -10.11 -2.81
C ILE A 132 -10.55 -11.02 -2.68
N ALA A 133 -9.34 -10.45 -2.68
CA ALA A 133 -8.11 -11.20 -2.48
C ALA A 133 -8.06 -11.89 -1.10
N CYS A 134 -8.72 -11.34 -0.08
CA CYS A 134 -8.86 -12.01 1.22
C CYS A 134 -9.72 -13.30 1.17
N LEU A 135 -10.48 -13.50 0.09
CA LEU A 135 -11.31 -14.69 -0.17
C LEU A 135 -10.60 -15.69 -1.10
N LEU A 136 -9.29 -15.55 -1.33
CA LEU A 136 -8.47 -16.51 -2.09
C LEU A 136 -7.50 -17.29 -1.19
#